data_AF-A0AAV8UFL9-F1
#
_entry.id   AF-A0AAV8UFL9-F1
#
_cell.length_a   1.000
_cell.length_b   1.000
_cell.length_c   1.000
_cell.angle_alpha   90.00
_cell.angle_beta   90.00
_cell.angle_gamma   90.00
#
_symmetry.space_group_name_H-M   'P 1'
#
loop_
_entity.id
_entity.type
_entity.pdbx_description
1 polymer ?
#
loop_
_entity_poly.entity_id
_entity_poly.type
_entity_poly.pdbx_seq_one_letter_code
_entity_poly.pdbx_strand_id
1 'polypeptide(L)'
;MAFVGGFGVGSTKRSEFNGGNVCARSGFHGAQVVANAPAPRARVNMEVAVNLDDGENIEQALRRFKREVLKSGHLMEIRRRKNFETTTERRIRKEAMSRKRQRIARNARDR
;
A
#
# COMPACT_ATOMS: atom_id res chain seq x y z
N MET A 1 -57.40 -4.68 26.03
CA MET A 1 -57.90 -6.03 26.36
C MET A 1 -56.96 -7.03 25.68
N ALA A 2 -55.86 -7.44 26.32
CA ALA A 2 -55.71 -8.42 27.41
C ALA A 2 -55.27 -9.79 26.83
N PHE A 3 -54.03 -10.18 27.16
CA PHE A 3 -53.45 -11.52 27.40
C PHE A 3 -51.92 -11.32 27.27
N VAL A 4 -51.11 -11.15 28.32
CA VAL A 4 -50.81 -12.00 29.49
C VAL A 4 -50.30 -13.39 29.10
N GLY A 5 -49.06 -13.68 29.49
CA GLY A 5 -48.41 -15.00 29.49
C GLY A 5 -47.15 -15.01 28.61
N GLY A 6 -45.92 -15.21 29.09
CA GLY A 6 -45.47 -15.79 30.35
C GLY A 6 -44.53 -16.96 30.07
N PHE A 7 -43.36 -16.92 30.71
CA PHE A 7 -42.45 -18.04 31.00
C PHE A 7 -41.61 -18.68 29.87
N GLY A 8 -40.29 -18.57 30.04
CA GLY A 8 -39.28 -19.31 29.30
C GLY A 8 -37.90 -19.15 29.95
N VAL A 9 -37.76 -19.57 31.21
CA VAL A 9 -36.50 -19.70 31.93
C VAL A 9 -35.61 -20.74 31.23
N GLY A 10 -34.61 -20.28 30.49
CA GLY A 10 -33.59 -21.11 29.83
C GLY A 10 -32.25 -21.01 30.55
N SER A 11 -32.17 -21.56 31.76
CA SER A 11 -30.93 -21.71 32.53
C SER A 11 -30.11 -22.88 31.97
N THR A 12 -29.41 -22.69 30.85
CA THR A 12 -28.41 -23.67 30.40
C THR A 12 -27.10 -23.43 31.13
N LYS A 13 -26.80 -24.38 32.02
CA LYS A 13 -25.58 -24.50 32.82
C LYS A 13 -24.35 -24.27 31.94
N ARG A 14 -23.67 -23.15 32.14
CA ARG A 14 -22.29 -22.97 31.70
C ARG A 14 -21.43 -23.81 32.64
N SER A 15 -20.99 -24.95 32.12
CA SER A 15 -20.06 -25.87 32.76
C SER A 15 -18.81 -25.13 33.23
N GLU A 16 -18.31 -25.59 34.36
CA GLU A 16 -17.19 -25.07 35.12
C GLU A 16 -15.94 -24.92 34.25
N PHE A 17 -15.42 -23.70 34.18
CA PHE A 17 -14.05 -23.44 33.72
C PHE A 17 -13.14 -23.52 34.93
N ASN A 18 -12.70 -24.74 35.26
CA ASN A 18 -11.72 -25.00 36.30
C ASN A 18 -10.45 -25.56 35.63
N GLY A 19 -9.31 -24.97 35.95
CA GLY A 19 -8.01 -25.52 35.57
C GLY A 19 -7.13 -24.49 34.89
N GLY A 20 -6.23 -23.90 35.67
CA GLY A 20 -5.38 -22.81 35.25
C GLY A 20 -4.37 -23.17 34.17
N ASN A 21 -3.90 -22.11 33.52
CA ASN A 21 -2.48 -21.95 33.29
C ASN A 21 -2.18 -20.45 33.27
N VAL A 22 -2.06 -19.91 34.47
CA VAL A 22 -1.35 -18.66 34.70
C VAL A 22 0.13 -18.96 34.46
N CYS A 23 0.54 -19.03 33.20
CA CYS A 23 1.97 -19.01 32.88
C CYS A 23 2.40 -17.55 32.84
N ALA A 24 2.70 -17.04 34.04
CA ALA A 24 3.54 -15.87 34.19
C ALA A 24 4.91 -16.19 33.59
N ARG A 25 5.29 -15.47 32.53
CA ARG A 25 6.68 -15.05 32.33
C ARG A 25 6.70 -13.83 31.42
N SER A 26 6.71 -12.69 32.12
CA SER A 26 7.63 -11.59 31.83
C SER A 26 8.82 -12.03 30.98
N GLY A 27 8.95 -11.47 29.77
CA GLY A 27 10.12 -11.75 28.95
C GLY A 27 10.00 -11.44 27.46
N PHE A 28 9.45 -10.29 27.07
CA PHE A 28 9.77 -9.74 25.74
C PHE A 28 9.86 -8.20 25.77
N HIS A 29 10.71 -7.67 26.66
CA HIS A 29 11.24 -6.31 26.48
C HIS A 29 12.47 -6.38 25.58
N GLY A 30 12.25 -6.91 24.39
CA GLY A 30 13.15 -6.78 23.25
C GLY A 30 12.34 -6.09 22.17
N ALA A 31 11.92 -4.84 22.42
CA ALA A 31 11.50 -3.97 21.34
C ALA A 31 12.70 -3.85 20.42
N GLN A 32 12.73 -4.70 19.38
CA GLN A 32 13.55 -4.44 18.21
C GLN A 32 13.06 -3.10 17.70
N VAL A 33 13.80 -2.05 18.04
CA VAL A 33 13.72 -0.76 17.38
C VAL A 33 14.22 -1.06 15.97
N VAL A 34 13.33 -1.59 15.13
CA VAL A 34 13.60 -1.73 13.70
C VAL A 34 14.00 -0.34 13.25
N ALA A 35 15.24 -0.24 12.79
CA ALA A 35 15.76 0.99 12.27
C ALA A 35 14.80 1.47 11.17
N ASN A 36 13.99 2.49 11.49
CA ASN A 36 13.24 3.24 10.50
C ASN A 36 14.23 4.12 9.71
N ALA A 37 15.27 3.49 9.16
CA ALA A 37 16.13 4.12 8.18
C ALA A 37 15.25 4.36 6.95
N PRO A 38 15.09 5.61 6.49
CA PRO A 38 14.39 5.83 5.24
C PRO A 38 15.17 5.09 4.16
N ALA A 39 14.53 4.10 3.53
CA ALA A 39 15.13 3.31 2.45
C ALA A 39 15.92 4.23 1.51
N PRO A 40 17.16 3.86 1.12
CA PRO A 40 17.96 4.69 0.25
C PRO A 40 17.13 5.04 -0.97
N ARG A 41 17.14 6.33 -1.34
CA ARG A 41 16.40 6.82 -2.51
C ARG A 41 16.81 5.95 -3.69
N ALA A 42 15.93 5.04 -4.12
CA ALA A 42 16.16 4.26 -5.32
C ALA A 42 16.45 5.27 -6.44
N ARG A 43 17.72 5.31 -6.87
CA ARG A 43 18.11 6.14 -8.00
C ARG A 43 17.39 5.51 -9.18
N VAL A 44 16.40 6.22 -9.72
CA VAL A 44 15.78 5.78 -10.98
C VAL A 44 16.86 5.82 -12.04
N ASN A 45 17.11 4.69 -12.70
CA ASN A 45 18.07 4.62 -13.77
C ASN A 45 17.53 5.40 -14.98
N MET A 46 18.37 6.33 -15.43
CA MET A 46 18.31 7.29 -16.56
C MET A 46 17.87 6.83 -17.96
N GLU A 47 17.54 5.56 -18.19
CA GLU A 47 17.68 4.94 -19.51
C GLU A 47 16.35 4.43 -20.06
N VAL A 48 16.10 4.72 -21.33
CA VAL A 48 14.93 4.26 -22.09
C VAL A 48 15.39 3.80 -23.47
N ALA A 49 15.22 2.51 -23.75
CA ALA A 49 15.52 1.90 -25.04
C ALA A 49 14.26 1.23 -25.62
N VAL A 50 14.13 1.28 -26.95
CA VAL A 50 13.07 0.61 -27.70
C VAL A 50 13.70 -0.01 -28.93
N ASN A 51 13.55 -1.33 -29.07
CA ASN A 51 13.98 -2.04 -30.27
C ASN A 51 12.93 -1.87 -31.35
N LEU A 52 13.37 -1.57 -32.56
CA LEU A 52 12.54 -1.45 -33.76
C LEU A 52 12.69 -2.72 -34.59
N ASP A 53 11.64 -3.06 -35.31
CA ASP A 53 11.65 -4.16 -36.28
C ASP A 53 11.57 -3.57 -37.71
N ASP A 54 12.14 -4.27 -38.70
CA ASP A 54 12.51 -3.71 -40.01
C ASP A 54 11.31 -3.29 -40.89
N GLY A 55 10.08 -3.65 -40.50
CA GLY A 55 8.84 -3.30 -41.19
C GLY A 55 7.87 -2.43 -40.39
N GLU A 56 8.26 -1.89 -39.23
CA GLU A 56 7.34 -1.11 -38.40
C GLU A 56 7.09 0.30 -38.92
N ASN A 57 5.84 0.75 -38.86
CA ASN A 57 5.51 2.14 -39.07
C ASN A 57 6.14 3.00 -37.96
N ILE A 58 6.87 4.05 -38.34
CA ILE A 58 7.61 4.96 -37.44
C ILE A 58 6.71 5.51 -36.33
N GLU A 59 5.43 5.76 -36.62
CA GLU A 59 4.50 6.24 -35.60
C GLU A 59 4.24 5.22 -34.49
N GLN A 60 4.24 3.92 -34.80
CA GLN A 60 4.07 2.86 -33.82
C GLN A 60 5.27 2.79 -32.87
N ALA A 61 6.49 2.94 -33.42
CA ALA A 61 7.72 3.05 -32.66
C ALA A 61 7.69 4.22 -31.67
N LEU A 62 7.27 5.41 -32.15
CA LEU A 62 7.13 6.61 -31.29
C LEU A 62 6.10 6.40 -30.18
N ARG A 63 4.99 5.70 -30.45
CA ARG A 63 3.99 5.35 -29.43
C ARG A 63 4.56 4.41 -28.36
N ARG A 64 5.43 3.45 -28.72
CA ARG A 64 6.12 2.58 -27.76
C ARG A 64 7.13 3.36 -26.93
N PHE A 65 7.95 4.19 -27.57
CA PHE A 65 8.91 5.05 -26.91
C PHE A 65 8.25 5.97 -25.87
N LYS A 66 7.15 6.65 -26.26
CA LYS A 66 6.40 7.50 -25.32
C LYS A 66 5.88 6.72 -24.11
N ARG A 67 5.45 5.47 -24.29
CA ARG A 67 5.04 4.60 -23.16
C ARG A 67 6.21 4.25 -22.26
N GLU A 68 7.36 3.86 -22.80
CA GLU A 68 8.54 3.53 -21.99
C GLU A 68 9.11 4.75 -21.25
N VAL A 69 9.11 5.94 -21.86
CA VAL A 69 9.46 7.22 -21.19
C VAL A 69 8.51 7.53 -20.02
N LEU A 70 7.22 7.29 -20.19
CA LEU A 70 6.24 7.52 -19.12
C LEU A 70 6.31 6.47 -18.01
N LYS A 71 6.55 5.21 -18.36
CA LYS A 71 6.67 4.07 -17.45
C LYS A 71 7.92 4.15 -16.57
N SER A 72 9.04 4.56 -17.15
CA SER A 72 10.30 4.76 -16.42
C SER A 72 10.25 5.94 -15.43
N GLY A 73 9.31 6.87 -15.61
CA GLY A 73 9.04 7.93 -14.62
C GLY A 73 10.07 9.06 -14.58
N HIS A 74 10.93 9.15 -15.60
CA HIS A 74 11.97 10.19 -15.75
C HIS A 74 11.44 11.61 -15.55
N LEU A 75 10.36 11.95 -16.23
CA LEU A 75 9.77 13.30 -16.17
C LEU A 75 9.22 13.62 -14.76
N MET A 76 8.74 12.61 -14.04
CA MET A 76 8.25 12.79 -12.66
C MET A 76 9.40 13.03 -11.70
N GLU A 77 10.51 12.33 -11.89
CA GLU A 77 11.71 12.51 -11.09
C GLU A 77 12.34 13.89 -11.32
N ILE A 78 12.45 14.33 -12.57
CA ILE A 78 12.97 15.67 -12.90
C ILE A 78 12.09 16.73 -12.24
N ARG A 79 10.76 16.66 -12.38
CA ARG A 79 9.83 17.60 -11.75
C ARG A 79 9.98 17.66 -10.23
N ARG A 80 10.16 16.51 -9.58
CA ARG A 80 10.40 16.43 -8.13
C ARG A 80 11.71 17.08 -7.72
N ARG A 81 12.78 16.89 -8.51
CA ARG A 81 14.13 17.38 -8.19
C ARG A 81 14.33 18.87 -8.45
N LYS A 82 13.47 19.52 -9.23
CA LYS A 82 13.58 20.95 -9.55
C LYS A 82 13.64 21.82 -8.30
N ASN A 83 12.85 21.49 -7.28
CA ASN A 83 12.77 22.25 -6.03
C ASN A 83 13.16 21.36 -4.85
N PHE A 84 13.73 21.97 -3.80
CA PHE A 84 13.99 21.26 -2.56
C PHE A 84 12.68 21.01 -1.81
N GLU A 85 12.25 19.75 -1.72
CA GLU A 85 11.12 19.38 -0.87
C GLU A 85 11.57 19.22 0.59
N THR A 86 10.82 19.79 1.53
CA THR A 86 11.02 19.54 2.96
C THR A 86 10.63 18.11 3.35
N THR A 87 11.05 17.63 4.52
CA THR A 87 10.71 16.27 4.99
C THR A 87 9.20 16.05 5.10
N THR A 88 8.46 17.08 5.51
CA THR A 88 6.99 17.09 5.58
C THR A 88 6.36 16.98 4.20
N GLU A 89 6.77 17.82 3.26
CA GLU A 89 6.28 17.77 1.87
C GLU A 89 6.55 16.41 1.22
N ARG A 90 7.71 15.80 1.48
CA ARG A 90 8.03 14.45 1.01
C ARG A 90 7.06 13.40 1.55
N ARG A 91 6.62 13.50 2.81
CA ARG A 91 5.63 12.58 3.41
C ARG A 91 4.27 12.77 2.75
N ILE A 92 3.81 14.02 2.66
CA ILE A 92 2.54 14.39 2.00
C ILE A 92 2.52 13.88 0.56
N ARG A 93 3.59 14.09 -0.21
CA ARG A 93 3.70 13.63 -1.60
C ARG A 93 3.63 12.10 -1.70
N LYS A 94 4.33 11.38 -0.83
CA LYS A 94 4.31 9.90 -0.81
C LYS A 94 2.91 9.37 -0.52
N GLU A 95 2.22 9.95 0.47
CA GLU A 95 0.85 9.56 0.83
C GLU A 95 -0.13 9.87 -0.31
N ALA A 96 -0.05 11.07 -0.90
CA ALA A 96 -0.89 11.44 -2.04
C ALA A 96 -0.69 10.49 -3.23
N MET A 97 0.56 10.13 -3.54
CA MET A 97 0.88 9.16 -4.61
C MET A 97 0.35 7.76 -4.29
N SER A 98 0.44 7.31 -3.04
CA SER A 98 -0.12 6.03 -2.60
C SER A 98 -1.64 6.00 -2.76
N ARG A 99 -2.33 7.03 -2.25
CA ARG A 99 -3.80 7.18 -2.38
C ARG A 99 -4.24 7.21 -3.85
N LYS A 100 -3.51 7.93 -4.71
CA LYS A 100 -3.77 7.97 -6.16
C LYS A 100 -3.64 6.58 -6.80
N ARG A 101 -2.57 5.83 -6.48
CA ARG A 101 -2.38 4.46 -6.98
C ARG A 101 -3.50 3.52 -6.52
N GLN A 102 -3.91 3.60 -5.26
CA GLN A 102 -5.03 2.82 -4.73
C GLN A 102 -6.35 3.14 -5.44
N ARG A 103 -6.64 4.42 -5.69
CA ARG A 103 -7.84 4.84 -6.43
C ARG A 103 -7.84 4.29 -7.87
N ILE A 104 -6.71 4.38 -8.56
CA ILE A 104 -6.58 3.83 -9.93
C ILE A 104 -6.78 2.31 -9.91
N ALA A 105 -6.14 1.60 -8.97
CA ALA A 105 -6.28 0.15 -8.85
C ALA A 105 -7.73 -0.28 -8.54
N ARG A 106 -8.45 0.48 -7.70
CA ARG A 106 -9.88 0.25 -7.44
C ARG A 106 -10.71 0.42 -8.71
N ASN A 107 -10.57 1.56 -9.39
CA ASN A 107 -11.30 1.84 -10.62
C ASN A 107 -11.02 0.82 -11.74
N ALA A 108 -9.86 0.15 -11.72
CA ALA A 108 -9.51 -0.91 -12.66
C ALA A 108 -10.12 -2.27 -12.30
N ARG A 109 -10.51 -2.49 -11.03
CA ARG A 109 -11.26 -3.69 -10.60
C ARG A 109 -12.75 -3.56 -10.89
N ASP A 110 -13.27 -2.34 -10.79
CA ASP A 110 -14.69 -2.04 -10.98
C ASP A 110 -15.07 -1.88 -12.47
N ARG A 111 -14.13 -2.11 -13.39
CA ARG A 111 -14.30 -2.06 -14.86
C ARG A 111 -14.03 -3.42 -15.45
#